data_AF-A0A7W1BFF7-F1
#
_entry.id   AF-A0A7W1BFF7-F1
#
_cell.length_a   1.000
_cell.length_b   1.000
_cell.length_c   1.000
_cell.angle_alpha   90.00
_cell.angle_beta   90.00
_cell.angle_gamma   90.00
#
_symmetry.space_group_name_H-M   'P 1'
#
loop_
_entity.id
_entity.type
_entity.pdbx_description
1 polymer ?
#
loop_
_entity_poly.entity_id
_entity_poly.type
_entity_poly.pdbx_seq_one_letter_code
_entity_poly.pdbx_strand_id
1 'polypeptide(L)'
;PYQRANYQFYNVAYAENMRYVDPFRPELGLASTVDLAKRALSNTRSLPKSIGEAVSIHHGWWIAEVHKANDFLPWLDAPIWLAEAALLVLSLPVLAGLVLLARRGYTLLVLYVAGSLALICVTPWPGQFGRYLVPLTPFLILALLFSLRSLVEHTARSSTPWRRGTRSIMAGVIGLILVQQTYTIYKLFTKHHQPATYRDAEGRRHEQRLFFYLHSWQRHEGGVDWLTRHARPGEVVGTSTPHWVYLKTGLPSVMPPYEADPREAQRLMESVPLTYLIVDSLEFIDVGRRYTIPAVEAAPDRWELVYHDPDGAPSIYRRRLRAGPAPGTNPSASLGSK
;
A
#
# COMPACT_ATOMS: atom_id res chain seq x y z
N PRO A 1 23.86 -7.44 -8.36
CA PRO A 1 22.73 -8.08 -7.64
C PRO A 1 21.48 -7.20 -7.67
N TYR A 2 20.44 -7.61 -8.41
CA TYR A 2 19.22 -6.79 -8.59
C TYR A 2 18.44 -6.54 -7.29
N GLN A 3 18.66 -7.34 -6.24
CA GLN A 3 18.05 -7.17 -4.91
C GLN A 3 18.35 -5.81 -4.26
N ARG A 4 19.36 -5.07 -4.75
CA ARG A 4 19.68 -3.69 -4.34
C ARG A 4 19.45 -2.68 -5.45
N ALA A 5 18.75 -3.05 -6.52
CA ALA A 5 18.35 -2.09 -7.54
C ALA A 5 17.36 -1.09 -6.91
N ASN A 6 17.43 0.16 -7.33
CA ASN A 6 16.66 1.27 -6.72
C ASN A 6 15.14 1.09 -6.79
N TYR A 7 14.63 0.12 -7.55
CA TYR A 7 13.21 -0.25 -7.63
C TYR A 7 12.77 -1.32 -6.61
N GLN A 8 13.74 -1.98 -5.94
CA GLN A 8 13.48 -2.99 -4.90
C GLN A 8 13.17 -2.31 -3.57
N PHE A 9 11.98 -1.73 -3.44
CA PHE A 9 11.64 -0.79 -2.36
C PHE A 9 11.77 -1.33 -0.92
N TYR A 10 11.89 -2.65 -0.71
CA TYR A 10 12.18 -3.22 0.61
C TYR A 10 13.66 -3.11 1.02
N ASN A 11 14.58 -2.99 0.06
CA ASN A 11 16.03 -3.11 0.27
C ASN A 11 16.80 -1.82 -0.02
N VAL A 12 16.11 -0.74 -0.35
CA VAL A 12 16.70 0.54 -0.78
C VAL A 12 16.16 1.69 0.04
N ALA A 13 16.91 2.80 0.07
CA ALA A 13 16.50 3.96 0.84
C ALA A 13 15.25 4.60 0.21
N TYR A 14 14.35 5.16 1.03
CA TYR A 14 13.19 5.91 0.54
C TYR A 14 13.57 7.01 -0.46
N ALA A 15 14.70 7.67 -0.23
CA ALA A 15 15.23 8.69 -1.13
C ALA A 15 15.51 8.15 -2.55
N GLU A 16 15.95 6.90 -2.68
CA GLU A 16 16.20 6.26 -3.98
C GLU A 16 14.88 5.96 -4.71
N ASN A 17 13.89 5.41 -3.99
CA ASN A 17 12.55 5.18 -4.54
C ASN A 17 11.89 6.49 -5.04
N MET A 18 12.08 7.60 -4.30
CA MET A 18 11.50 8.90 -4.65
C MET A 18 12.04 9.48 -5.96
N ARG A 19 13.22 9.03 -6.42
CA ARG A 19 13.83 9.47 -7.68
C ARG A 19 13.13 8.91 -8.92
N TYR A 20 12.31 7.87 -8.82
CA TYR A 20 11.54 7.35 -9.95
C TYR A 20 10.31 8.19 -10.24
N VAL A 21 9.85 8.19 -11.50
CA VAL A 21 8.52 8.70 -11.86
C VAL A 21 7.46 7.97 -11.04
N ASP A 22 7.54 6.64 -11.01
CA ASP A 22 6.77 5.73 -10.17
C ASP A 22 7.67 4.53 -9.78
N PRO A 23 7.96 4.33 -8.48
CA PRO A 23 8.85 3.25 -8.03
C PRO A 23 8.27 1.85 -8.22
N PHE A 24 6.96 1.73 -8.41
CA PHE A 24 6.30 0.46 -8.76
C PHE A 24 6.26 0.23 -10.28
N ARG A 25 6.79 1.20 -11.05
CA ARG A 25 6.91 1.19 -12.51
C ARG A 25 8.25 1.73 -12.96
N PRO A 26 9.36 1.05 -12.62
CA PRO A 26 10.70 1.56 -12.91
C PRO A 26 10.97 1.70 -14.41
N GLU A 27 10.19 1.06 -15.28
CA GLU A 27 10.25 1.25 -16.73
C GLU A 27 9.95 2.70 -17.16
N LEU A 28 9.28 3.50 -16.32
CA LEU A 28 9.07 4.93 -16.56
C LEU A 28 10.32 5.78 -16.27
N GLY A 29 11.37 5.18 -15.72
CA GLY A 29 12.66 5.83 -15.46
C GLY A 29 12.65 6.80 -14.27
N LEU A 30 13.73 7.57 -14.19
CA LEU A 30 13.92 8.59 -13.16
C LEU A 30 13.07 9.83 -13.45
N ALA A 31 12.47 10.39 -12.41
CA ALA A 31 11.74 11.64 -12.48
C ALA A 31 12.69 12.79 -12.83
N SER A 32 12.33 13.56 -13.87
CA SER A 32 12.97 14.83 -14.15
C SER A 32 12.57 15.89 -13.12
N THR A 33 13.25 17.04 -13.11
CA THR A 33 12.84 18.21 -12.30
C THR A 33 11.42 18.67 -12.65
N VAL A 34 11.02 18.57 -13.92
CA VAL A 34 9.66 18.88 -14.38
C VAL A 34 8.65 17.90 -13.81
N ASP A 35 8.98 16.60 -13.75
CA ASP A 35 8.09 15.58 -13.17
C ASP A 35 7.92 15.79 -11.67
N LEU A 36 8.99 16.15 -10.96
CA LEU A 36 8.92 16.49 -9.53
C LEU A 36 8.05 17.73 -9.29
N ALA A 37 8.16 18.76 -10.13
CA ALA A 37 7.31 19.96 -10.04
C ALA A 37 5.83 19.64 -10.33
N LYS A 38 5.56 18.86 -11.40
CA LYS A 38 4.21 18.38 -11.74
C LYS A 38 3.61 17.55 -10.61
N ARG A 39 4.40 16.63 -10.04
CA ARG A 39 4.02 15.82 -8.87
C ARG A 39 3.67 16.70 -7.69
N ALA A 40 4.54 17.63 -7.31
CA ALA A 40 4.31 18.55 -6.20
C ALA A 40 3.01 19.35 -6.40
N LEU A 41 2.78 19.89 -7.61
CA LEU A 41 1.56 20.63 -7.93
C LEU A 41 0.30 19.75 -7.89
N SER A 42 0.35 18.58 -8.52
CA SER A 42 -0.77 17.62 -8.53
C SER A 42 -1.14 17.18 -7.11
N ASN A 43 -0.13 16.81 -6.33
CA ASN A 43 -0.27 16.39 -4.95
C ASN A 43 -0.77 17.51 -4.03
N THR A 44 -0.33 18.76 -4.26
CA THR A 44 -0.84 19.93 -3.54
C THR A 44 -2.34 20.12 -3.75
N ARG A 45 -2.86 19.84 -4.95
CA ARG A 45 -4.31 19.91 -5.24
C ARG A 45 -5.10 18.82 -4.53
N SER A 46 -4.51 17.64 -4.33
CA SER A 46 -5.14 16.54 -3.59
C SER A 46 -5.06 16.70 -2.07
N LEU A 47 -4.13 17.53 -1.58
CA LEU A 47 -3.82 17.67 -0.15
C LEU A 47 -5.02 18.09 0.71
N PRO A 48 -5.88 19.06 0.32
CA PRO A 48 -7.02 19.43 1.15
C PRO A 48 -7.95 18.25 1.43
N LYS A 49 -8.22 17.39 0.43
CA LYS A 49 -9.03 16.19 0.61
C LYS A 49 -8.39 15.26 1.66
N SER A 50 -7.09 15.00 1.53
CA SER A 50 -6.36 14.14 2.48
C SER A 50 -6.28 14.72 3.90
N ILE A 51 -6.23 16.06 4.05
CA ILE A 51 -6.34 16.71 5.36
C ILE A 51 -7.72 16.47 5.98
N GLY A 52 -8.79 16.58 5.19
CA GLY A 52 -10.14 16.24 5.61
C GLY A 52 -10.26 14.78 6.03
N GLU A 53 -9.63 13.85 5.31
CA GLU A 53 -9.58 12.43 5.66
C GLU A 53 -8.84 12.20 6.98
N ALA A 54 -7.72 12.92 7.21
CA ALA A 54 -6.89 12.76 8.40
C ALA A 54 -7.60 13.13 9.71
N VAL A 55 -8.60 14.01 9.67
CA VAL A 55 -9.43 14.40 10.83
C VAL A 55 -10.80 13.71 10.86
N SER A 56 -11.08 12.86 9.86
CA SER A 56 -12.29 12.06 9.76
C SER A 56 -11.92 10.62 9.40
N ILE A 57 -12.55 10.03 8.38
CA ILE A 57 -12.31 8.66 7.93
C ILE A 57 -11.74 8.67 6.51
N HIS A 58 -11.04 7.59 6.15
CA HIS A 58 -10.41 7.43 4.83
C HIS A 58 -11.44 7.55 3.69
N HIS A 59 -11.07 8.21 2.60
CA HIS A 59 -11.97 8.56 1.48
C HIS A 59 -12.75 7.39 0.88
N GLY A 60 -12.13 6.20 0.81
CA GLY A 60 -12.83 5.00 0.32
C GLY A 60 -14.08 4.64 1.14
N TRP A 61 -14.11 4.98 2.44
CA TRP A 61 -15.29 4.78 3.28
C TRP A 61 -16.40 5.76 2.93
N TRP A 62 -16.07 7.04 2.70
CA TRP A 62 -17.05 8.03 2.27
C TRP A 62 -17.71 7.65 0.95
N ILE A 63 -16.93 7.21 -0.06
CA ILE A 63 -17.49 6.71 -1.32
C ILE A 63 -18.40 5.50 -1.07
N ALA A 64 -17.96 4.55 -0.24
CA ALA A 64 -18.74 3.36 0.06
C ALA A 64 -20.07 3.68 0.77
N GLU A 65 -20.11 4.73 1.61
CA GLU A 65 -21.36 5.20 2.22
C GLU A 65 -22.30 5.88 1.20
N VAL A 66 -21.77 6.65 0.24
CA VAL A 66 -22.58 7.22 -0.84
C VAL A 66 -23.19 6.12 -1.71
N HIS A 67 -22.41 5.12 -2.13
CA HIS A 67 -22.95 3.98 -2.87
C HIS A 67 -24.02 3.24 -2.07
N LYS A 68 -23.79 2.96 -0.79
CA LYS A 68 -24.78 2.30 0.06
C LYS A 68 -26.06 3.12 0.25
N ALA A 69 -25.95 4.45 0.33
CA ALA A 69 -27.11 5.33 0.37
C ALA A 69 -27.92 5.25 -0.94
N ASN A 70 -27.25 5.21 -2.09
CA ASN A 70 -27.90 5.06 -3.40
C ASN A 70 -28.53 3.67 -3.57
N ASP A 71 -27.86 2.60 -3.13
CA ASP A 71 -28.40 1.25 -3.17
C ASP A 71 -29.66 1.12 -2.28
N PHE A 72 -29.68 1.81 -1.13
CA PHE A 72 -30.81 1.81 -0.21
C PHE A 72 -31.94 2.74 -0.65
N LEU A 73 -31.61 3.88 -1.27
CA LEU A 73 -32.54 4.87 -1.79
C LEU A 73 -32.20 5.18 -3.26
N PRO A 74 -32.62 4.33 -4.21
CA PRO A 74 -32.26 4.49 -5.62
C PRO A 74 -32.67 5.82 -6.25
N TRP A 75 -33.68 6.49 -5.68
CA TRP A 75 -34.15 7.81 -6.12
C TRP A 75 -33.25 8.98 -5.70
N LEU A 76 -32.35 8.78 -4.73
CA LEU A 76 -31.45 9.84 -4.26
C LEU A 76 -30.36 10.15 -5.31
N ASP A 77 -29.88 9.11 -6.01
CA ASP A 77 -28.79 9.16 -7.00
C ASP A 77 -27.67 10.13 -6.62
N ALA A 78 -27.21 10.04 -5.35
CA ALA A 78 -26.22 10.94 -4.80
C ALA A 78 -24.90 10.77 -5.56
N PRO A 79 -24.36 11.83 -6.18
CA PRO A 79 -23.13 11.70 -6.94
C PRO A 79 -21.91 11.55 -6.03
N ILE A 80 -20.93 10.75 -6.47
CA ILE A 80 -19.72 10.41 -5.69
C ILE A 80 -18.93 11.67 -5.26
N TRP A 81 -18.97 12.76 -6.05
CA TRP A 81 -18.28 14.00 -5.71
C TRP A 81 -18.75 14.61 -4.38
N LEU A 82 -19.94 14.26 -3.86
CA LEU A 82 -20.39 14.69 -2.53
C LEU A 82 -19.47 14.20 -1.41
N ALA A 83 -18.94 12.98 -1.54
CA ALA A 83 -17.94 12.45 -0.60
C ALA A 83 -16.67 13.32 -0.62
N GLU A 84 -16.22 13.71 -1.81
CA GLU A 84 -15.04 14.56 -1.96
C GLU A 84 -15.29 15.98 -1.43
N ALA A 85 -16.46 16.55 -1.73
CA ALA A 85 -16.87 17.85 -1.22
C ALA A 85 -16.93 17.88 0.31
N ALA A 86 -17.45 16.83 0.96
CA ALA A 86 -17.48 16.73 2.41
C ALA A 86 -16.06 16.79 3.02
N LEU A 87 -15.12 16.04 2.45
CA LEU A 87 -13.71 16.05 2.89
C LEU A 87 -13.06 17.41 2.65
N LEU A 88 -13.30 18.04 1.50
CA LEU A 88 -12.81 19.39 1.20
C LEU A 88 -13.37 20.41 2.20
N VAL A 89 -14.67 20.36 2.51
CA VAL A 89 -15.30 21.23 3.51
C VAL A 89 -14.70 21.03 4.90
N LEU A 90 -14.43 19.79 5.30
CA LEU A 90 -13.78 19.48 6.58
C LEU A 90 -12.33 19.99 6.65
N SER A 91 -11.63 20.12 5.52
CA SER A 91 -10.26 20.65 5.49
C SER A 91 -10.18 22.16 5.78
N LEU A 92 -11.21 22.93 5.43
CA LEU A 92 -11.24 24.39 5.61
C LEU A 92 -11.05 24.82 7.07
N PRO A 93 -11.80 24.30 8.07
CA PRO A 93 -11.57 24.66 9.46
C PRO A 93 -10.21 24.17 9.97
N VAL A 94 -9.67 23.05 9.47
CA VAL A 94 -8.31 22.62 9.83
C VAL A 94 -7.27 23.65 9.38
N LEU A 95 -7.34 24.09 8.12
CA LEU A 95 -6.43 25.10 7.58
C LEU A 95 -6.56 26.44 8.31
N ALA A 96 -7.79 26.88 8.58
CA ALA A 96 -8.03 28.08 9.40
C ALA A 96 -7.43 27.93 10.81
N GLY A 97 -7.56 26.75 11.41
CA GLY A 97 -6.97 26.40 12.69
C GLY A 97 -5.45 26.51 12.72
N LEU A 98 -4.78 26.03 11.68
CA LEU A 98 -3.32 26.15 11.54
C LEU A 98 -2.89 27.62 11.45
N VAL A 99 -3.61 28.45 10.68
CA VAL A 99 -3.35 29.90 10.60
C VAL A 99 -3.55 30.57 11.97
N LEU A 100 -4.60 30.21 12.70
CA LEU A 100 -4.87 30.73 14.03
C LEU A 100 -3.81 30.31 15.06
N LEU A 101 -3.35 29.06 15.02
CA LEU A 101 -2.26 28.55 15.86
C LEU A 101 -0.95 29.31 15.58
N ALA A 102 -0.62 29.56 14.31
CA ALA A 102 0.54 30.38 13.95
C ALA A 102 0.46 31.79 14.53
N ARG A 103 -0.71 32.45 14.40
CA ARG A 103 -0.95 33.79 14.96
C ARG A 103 -0.88 33.85 16.48
N ARG A 104 -1.06 32.71 17.16
CA ARG A 104 -0.95 32.58 18.62
C ARG A 104 0.45 32.22 19.11
N GLY A 105 1.43 32.14 18.20
CA GLY A 105 2.83 31.86 18.54
C GLY A 105 3.23 30.38 18.50
N TYR A 106 2.33 29.47 18.10
CA TYR A 106 2.65 28.04 17.94
C TYR A 106 3.37 27.75 16.61
N THR A 107 4.33 28.60 16.24
CA THR A 107 5.00 28.59 14.93
C THR A 107 5.70 27.27 14.64
N LEU A 108 6.39 26.68 15.63
CA LEU A 108 7.11 25.42 15.45
C LEU A 108 6.18 24.26 15.05
N LEU A 109 5.00 24.16 15.68
CA LEU A 109 3.99 23.15 15.35
C LEU A 109 3.51 23.33 13.91
N VAL A 110 3.19 24.57 13.51
CA VAL A 110 2.70 24.87 12.16
C VAL A 110 3.78 24.61 11.11
N LEU A 111 5.03 24.97 11.38
CA LEU A 111 6.17 24.68 10.51
C LEU A 111 6.42 23.17 10.38
N TYR A 112 6.28 22.41 11.47
CA TYR A 112 6.37 20.95 11.43
C TYR A 112 5.30 20.33 10.54
N VAL A 113 4.04 20.76 10.70
CA VAL A 113 2.92 20.29 9.85
C VAL A 113 3.17 20.71 8.39
N ALA A 114 3.46 21.98 8.13
CA ALA A 114 3.67 22.49 6.77
C ALA A 114 4.87 21.82 6.07
N GLY A 115 5.99 21.65 6.77
CA GLY A 115 7.16 20.94 6.26
C GLY A 115 6.86 19.48 5.94
N SER A 116 6.12 18.79 6.82
CA SER A 116 5.70 17.40 6.59
C SER A 116 4.76 17.29 5.38
N LEU A 117 3.78 18.19 5.25
CA LEU A 117 2.89 18.23 4.09
C LEU A 117 3.66 18.52 2.79
N ALA A 118 4.64 19.43 2.82
CA ALA A 118 5.50 19.70 1.67
C ALA A 118 6.32 18.45 1.26
N LEU A 119 6.86 17.71 2.24
CA LEU A 119 7.54 16.44 1.99
C LEU A 119 6.59 15.37 1.41
N ILE A 120 5.36 15.27 1.91
CA ILE A 120 4.34 14.37 1.37
C ILE A 120 4.04 14.73 -0.10
N CYS A 121 3.92 16.02 -0.42
CA CYS A 121 3.63 16.48 -1.78
C CYS A 121 4.72 16.11 -2.80
N VAL A 122 5.97 15.88 -2.41
CA VAL A 122 7.03 15.44 -3.33
C VAL A 122 7.11 13.91 -3.50
N THR A 123 6.30 13.14 -2.78
CA THR A 123 6.29 11.67 -2.89
C THR A 123 5.55 11.16 -4.13
N PRO A 124 6.00 10.07 -4.78
CA PRO A 124 5.36 9.53 -5.98
C PRO A 124 4.02 8.82 -5.77
N TRP A 125 3.54 8.66 -4.54
CA TRP A 125 2.46 7.75 -4.19
C TRP A 125 1.28 8.47 -3.50
N PRO A 126 0.49 9.31 -4.20
CA PRO A 126 -0.62 10.04 -3.60
C PRO A 126 -1.66 9.14 -2.90
N GLY A 127 -1.85 7.92 -3.40
CA GLY A 127 -2.72 6.92 -2.75
C GLY A 127 -2.27 6.46 -1.36
N GLN A 128 -1.05 6.82 -0.92
CA GLN A 128 -0.50 6.48 0.40
C GLN A 128 -0.47 7.68 1.35
N PHE A 129 -1.05 8.83 0.99
CA PHE A 129 -1.03 10.04 1.84
C PHE A 129 -1.55 9.79 3.24
N GLY A 130 -2.61 9.00 3.39
CA GLY A 130 -3.15 8.63 4.69
C GLY A 130 -2.07 8.09 5.64
N ARG A 131 -1.18 7.20 5.17
CA ARG A 131 -0.09 6.64 5.97
C ARG A 131 0.87 7.71 6.50
N TYR A 132 1.19 8.72 5.70
CA TYR A 132 2.09 9.79 6.08
C TYR A 132 1.42 10.90 6.89
N LEU A 133 0.09 11.00 6.83
CA LEU A 133 -0.70 11.94 7.63
C LEU A 133 -1.00 11.42 9.04
N VAL A 134 -0.95 10.11 9.30
CA VAL A 134 -1.21 9.53 10.63
C VAL A 134 -0.43 10.23 11.76
N PRO A 135 0.90 10.48 11.65
CA PRO A 135 1.64 11.21 12.69
C PRO A 135 1.20 12.67 12.85
N LEU A 136 0.59 13.26 11.82
CA LEU A 136 0.10 14.64 11.83
C LEU A 136 -1.34 14.78 12.34
N THR A 137 -2.11 13.70 12.31
CA THR A 137 -3.54 13.68 12.70
C THR A 137 -3.81 14.37 14.04
N PRO A 138 -3.07 14.15 15.14
CA PRO A 138 -3.31 14.86 16.39
C PRO A 138 -3.20 16.39 16.27
N PHE A 139 -2.22 16.89 15.50
CA PHE A 139 -2.04 18.33 15.27
C PHE A 139 -3.12 18.92 14.36
N LEU A 140 -3.56 18.15 13.35
CA LEU A 140 -4.67 18.54 12.47
C LEU A 140 -6.00 18.58 13.22
N ILE A 141 -6.25 17.61 14.12
CA ILE A 141 -7.40 17.62 15.03
C ILE A 141 -7.34 18.81 15.98
N LEU A 142 -6.17 19.11 16.55
CA LEU A 142 -6.00 20.29 17.40
C LEU A 142 -6.32 21.59 16.64
N ALA A 143 -5.85 21.71 15.40
CA ALA A 143 -6.18 22.84 14.52
C ALA A 143 -7.69 22.94 14.27
N LEU A 144 -8.35 21.82 13.93
CA LEU A 144 -9.81 21.75 13.79
C LEU A 144 -10.51 22.28 15.05
N LEU A 145 -10.19 21.73 16.22
CA LEU A 145 -10.80 22.13 17.49
C LEU A 145 -10.53 23.61 17.82
N PHE A 146 -9.33 24.10 17.54
CA PHE A 146 -8.97 25.50 17.75
C PHE A 146 -9.80 26.45 16.89
N SER A 147 -10.03 26.10 15.62
CA SER A 147 -10.86 26.88 14.70
C SER A 147 -12.31 26.92 15.15
N LEU A 148 -12.89 25.78 15.54
CA LEU A 148 -14.26 25.65 16.01
C LEU A 148 -14.46 26.44 17.31
N ARG A 149 -13.53 26.32 18.26
CA ARG A 149 -13.55 27.11 19.50
C ARG A 149 -13.49 28.61 19.22
N SER A 150 -12.56 29.04 18.36
CA SER A 150 -12.40 30.45 18.00
C SER A 150 -13.67 31.02 17.35
N LEU A 151 -14.33 30.22 16.52
CA LEU A 151 -15.61 30.59 15.91
C LEU A 151 -16.70 30.77 16.99
N VAL A 152 -16.82 29.84 17.94
CA VAL A 152 -17.79 29.95 19.06
C VAL A 152 -17.50 31.16 19.95
N GLU A 153 -16.24 31.44 20.28
CA GLU A 153 -15.85 32.60 21.09
C GLU A 153 -16.17 33.92 20.37
N HIS A 154 -15.93 33.98 19.06
CA HIS A 154 -16.24 35.15 18.24
C HIS A 154 -17.74 35.41 18.16
N THR A 155 -18.54 34.36 17.96
CA THR A 155 -20.00 34.49 17.83
C THR A 155 -20.72 34.63 19.17
N ALA A 156 -20.07 34.29 20.29
CA ALA A 156 -20.60 34.54 21.63
C ALA A 156 -20.80 36.03 21.94
N ARG A 157 -20.12 36.94 21.22
CA ARG A 157 -20.29 38.39 21.31
C ARG A 157 -21.39 38.94 20.41
N SER A 158 -21.95 38.09 19.54
CA SER A 158 -23.01 38.46 18.59
C SER A 158 -24.40 38.15 19.18
N SER A 159 -25.45 38.46 18.41
CA SER A 159 -26.84 38.23 18.80
C SER A 159 -27.14 36.75 19.09
N THR A 160 -28.14 36.51 19.95
CA THR A 160 -28.60 35.16 20.37
C THR A 160 -28.81 34.14 19.24
N PRO A 161 -29.38 34.47 18.05
CA PRO A 161 -29.53 33.49 16.97
C PRO A 161 -28.20 32.99 16.39
N TRP A 162 -27.22 33.87 16.16
CA TRP A 162 -25.94 33.49 15.56
C TRP A 162 -25.14 32.55 16.47
N ARG A 163 -25.13 32.85 17.78
CA ARG A 163 -24.54 31.99 18.81
C ARG A 163 -25.13 30.58 18.81
N ARG A 164 -26.45 30.45 18.67
CA ARG A 164 -27.12 29.15 18.59
C ARG A 164 -26.74 28.40 17.32
N GLY A 165 -26.78 29.08 16.16
CA GLY A 165 -26.42 28.50 14.87
C GLY A 165 -24.99 27.94 14.84
N THR A 166 -24.00 28.73 15.28
CA THR A 166 -22.60 28.27 15.32
C THR A 166 -22.40 27.05 16.22
N ARG A 167 -23.04 27.03 17.39
CA ARG A 167 -22.96 25.90 18.32
C ARG A 167 -23.58 24.64 17.72
N SER A 168 -24.72 24.77 17.04
CA SER A 168 -25.35 23.64 16.33
C SER A 168 -24.46 23.12 15.19
N ILE A 169 -23.84 24.01 14.40
CA ILE A 169 -22.90 23.60 13.35
C ILE A 169 -21.70 22.85 13.95
N MET A 170 -21.08 23.39 14.99
CA MET A 170 -19.96 22.74 15.68
C MET A 170 -20.36 21.36 16.22
N ALA A 171 -21.49 21.29 16.93
CA ALA A 171 -22.00 20.03 17.46
C ALA A 171 -22.32 19.04 16.33
N GLY A 172 -22.86 19.52 15.21
CA GLY A 172 -23.12 18.71 14.02
C GLY A 172 -21.85 18.14 13.39
N VAL A 173 -20.81 18.97 13.20
CA VAL A 173 -19.51 18.52 12.64
C VAL A 173 -18.85 17.50 13.56
N ILE A 174 -18.76 17.79 14.86
CA ILE A 174 -18.17 16.87 15.84
C ILE A 174 -18.99 15.58 15.92
N GLY A 175 -20.31 15.69 16.01
CA GLY A 175 -21.22 14.56 16.05
C GLY A 175 -21.09 13.66 14.81
N LEU A 176 -21.04 14.27 13.63
CA LEU A 176 -20.83 13.55 12.37
C LEU A 176 -19.50 12.77 12.39
N ILE A 177 -18.39 13.43 12.76
CA ILE A 177 -17.07 12.77 12.84
C ILE A 177 -17.13 11.61 13.83
N LEU A 178 -17.68 11.81 15.03
CA LEU A 178 -17.75 10.76 16.06
C LEU A 178 -18.61 9.59 15.63
N VAL A 179 -19.77 9.83 15.01
CA VAL A 179 -20.64 8.79 14.46
C VAL A 179 -19.89 7.99 13.40
N GLN A 180 -19.21 8.67 12.48
CA GLN A 180 -18.42 8.04 11.42
C GLN A 180 -17.26 7.20 11.97
N GLN A 181 -16.49 7.72 12.93
CA GLN A 181 -15.40 6.98 13.56
C GLN A 181 -15.93 5.73 14.27
N THR A 182 -16.99 5.89 15.05
CA THR A 182 -17.63 4.78 15.78
C THR A 182 -18.14 3.71 14.82
N TYR A 183 -18.81 4.12 13.74
CA TYR A 183 -19.30 3.21 12.72
C TYR A 183 -18.19 2.50 11.97
N THR A 184 -17.11 3.21 11.61
CA THR A 184 -15.93 2.61 10.97
C THR A 184 -15.25 1.62 11.88
N ILE A 185 -15.05 1.94 13.16
CA ILE A 185 -14.51 0.99 14.16
C ILE A 185 -15.42 -0.22 14.26
N TYR A 186 -16.73 -0.02 14.40
CA TYR A 186 -17.69 -1.12 14.45
C TYR A 186 -17.58 -2.03 13.22
N LYS A 187 -17.57 -1.47 12.00
CA LYS A 187 -17.40 -2.25 10.77
C LYS A 187 -16.04 -2.92 10.68
N LEU A 188 -14.98 -2.26 11.11
CA LEU A 188 -13.63 -2.80 11.12
C LEU A 188 -13.59 -4.08 11.97
N PHE A 189 -14.14 -4.04 13.19
CA PHE A 189 -14.16 -5.18 14.11
C PHE A 189 -15.19 -6.26 13.77
N THR A 190 -16.27 -5.93 13.06
CA THR A 190 -17.32 -6.91 12.71
C THR A 190 -17.14 -7.53 11.32
N LYS A 191 -16.63 -6.78 10.34
CA LYS A 191 -16.55 -7.23 8.93
C LYS A 191 -15.12 -7.47 8.44
N HIS A 192 -14.15 -6.71 8.95
CA HIS A 192 -12.77 -6.74 8.44
C HIS A 192 -11.77 -7.39 9.38
N HIS A 193 -12.18 -7.70 10.61
CA HIS A 193 -11.42 -8.46 11.59
C HIS A 193 -11.70 -9.95 11.38
N GLN A 194 -11.03 -10.55 10.41
CA GLN A 194 -11.32 -11.90 9.93
C GLN A 194 -10.41 -12.92 10.64
N PRO A 195 -10.90 -14.15 10.90
CA PRO A 195 -10.04 -15.19 11.44
C PRO A 195 -8.93 -15.51 10.43
N ALA A 196 -7.72 -15.69 10.95
CA ALA A 196 -6.55 -16.13 10.21
C ALA A 196 -5.90 -17.25 11.01
N THR A 197 -5.52 -18.32 10.32
CA THR A 197 -4.86 -19.47 10.93
C THR A 197 -3.49 -19.62 10.32
N TYR A 198 -2.47 -19.84 11.13
CA TYR A 198 -1.15 -20.15 10.60
C TYR A 198 -0.49 -21.28 11.35
N ARG A 199 0.41 -21.99 10.67
CA ARG A 199 1.26 -23.01 11.28
C ARG A 199 2.64 -22.42 11.52
N ASP A 200 3.17 -22.60 12.72
CA ASP A 200 4.56 -22.26 13.01
C ASP A 200 5.52 -23.32 12.45
N ALA A 201 6.82 -23.12 12.66
CA ALA A 201 7.86 -24.05 12.22
C ALA A 201 7.74 -25.44 12.89
N GLU A 202 7.14 -25.53 14.07
CA GLU A 202 6.84 -26.79 14.76
C GLU A 202 5.53 -27.44 14.28
N GLY A 203 4.84 -26.83 13.31
CA GLY A 203 3.58 -27.31 12.75
C GLY A 203 2.36 -27.05 13.64
N ARG A 204 2.50 -26.32 14.75
CA ARG A 204 1.39 -25.97 15.64
C ARG A 204 0.53 -24.90 14.98
N ARG A 205 -0.78 -25.11 15.02
CA ARG A 205 -1.76 -24.17 14.49
C ARG A 205 -2.02 -23.07 15.51
N HIS A 206 -1.83 -21.83 15.08
CA HIS A 206 -2.16 -20.62 15.82
C HIS A 206 -3.37 -19.96 15.18
N GLU A 207 -4.40 -19.70 15.98
CA GLU A 207 -5.56 -18.94 15.54
C GLU A 207 -5.42 -17.50 16.01
N GLN A 208 -5.55 -16.58 15.07
CA GLN A 208 -5.54 -15.15 15.35
C GLN A 208 -6.62 -14.47 14.50
N ARG A 209 -6.81 -13.17 14.72
CA ARG A 209 -7.70 -12.37 13.89
C ARG A 209 -6.91 -11.21 13.33
N LEU A 210 -7.03 -11.00 12.02
CA LEU A 210 -6.29 -9.99 11.29
C LEU A 210 -7.27 -9.01 10.63
N PHE A 211 -6.88 -7.74 10.60
CA PHE A 211 -7.61 -6.73 9.85
C PHE A 211 -7.23 -6.79 8.38
N PHE A 212 -8.23 -6.64 7.50
CA PHE A 212 -8.04 -6.64 6.05
C PHE A 212 -7.39 -7.91 5.48
N TYR A 213 -7.60 -9.05 6.16
CA TYR A 213 -7.15 -10.37 5.71
C TYR A 213 -8.13 -10.94 4.67
N LEU A 214 -8.20 -10.25 3.53
CA LEU A 214 -9.13 -10.51 2.44
C LEU A 214 -8.94 -11.91 1.84
N HIS A 215 -9.92 -12.34 1.05
CA HIS A 215 -9.89 -13.65 0.41
C HIS A 215 -8.65 -13.89 -0.46
N SER A 216 -8.11 -12.86 -1.11
CA SER A 216 -6.83 -12.95 -1.84
C SER A 216 -5.65 -13.32 -0.94
N TRP A 217 -5.59 -12.82 0.28
CA TRP A 217 -4.57 -13.22 1.28
C TRP A 217 -4.78 -14.65 1.77
N GLN A 218 -6.03 -15.07 1.97
CA GLN A 218 -6.34 -16.45 2.38
C GLN A 218 -5.89 -17.46 1.32
N ARG A 219 -6.16 -17.19 0.04
CA ARG A 219 -5.69 -18.03 -1.06
C ARG A 219 -4.17 -18.00 -1.18
N HIS A 220 -3.57 -16.82 -1.02
CA HIS A 220 -2.11 -16.70 -0.98
C HIS A 220 -1.49 -17.60 0.11
N GLU A 221 -2.09 -17.63 1.31
CA GLU A 221 -1.65 -18.54 2.36
C GLU A 221 -1.80 -20.02 1.99
N GLY A 222 -2.84 -20.42 1.25
CA GLY A 222 -2.97 -21.79 0.74
C GLY A 222 -1.76 -22.23 -0.10
N GLY A 223 -1.22 -21.33 -0.93
CA GLY A 223 0.01 -21.56 -1.67
C GLY A 223 1.25 -21.62 -0.78
N VAL A 224 1.33 -20.77 0.24
CA VAL A 224 2.44 -20.80 1.22
C VAL A 224 2.41 -22.09 2.04
N ASP A 225 1.24 -22.57 2.46
CA ASP A 225 1.04 -23.85 3.15
C ASP A 225 1.38 -25.05 2.27
N TRP A 226 1.19 -24.94 0.95
CA TRP A 226 1.69 -25.92 0.01
C TRP A 226 3.23 -25.94 0.01
N LEU A 227 3.89 -24.78 -0.03
CA LEU A 227 5.36 -24.70 0.01
C LEU A 227 5.95 -25.32 1.28
N THR A 228 5.39 -25.06 2.45
CA THR A 228 5.87 -25.64 3.73
C THR A 228 5.94 -27.17 3.69
N ARG A 229 5.09 -27.82 2.89
CA ARG A 229 5.03 -29.29 2.77
C ARG A 229 5.90 -29.87 1.66
N HIS A 230 6.30 -29.07 0.68
CA HIS A 230 6.94 -29.55 -0.55
C HIS A 230 8.36 -29.01 -0.76
N ALA A 231 8.69 -27.86 -0.19
CA ALA A 231 10.02 -27.26 -0.26
C ALA A 231 10.95 -27.85 0.81
N ARG A 232 12.24 -27.89 0.50
CA ARG A 232 13.32 -28.33 1.38
C ARG A 232 13.96 -27.14 2.09
N PRO A 233 14.50 -27.32 3.30
CA PRO A 233 15.27 -26.29 3.97
C PRO A 233 16.39 -25.75 3.07
N GLY A 234 16.51 -24.43 3.00
CA GLY A 234 17.52 -23.73 2.19
C GLY A 234 17.12 -23.44 0.74
N GLU A 235 16.01 -23.97 0.24
CA GLU A 235 15.46 -23.56 -1.06
C GLU A 235 14.95 -22.11 -0.99
N VAL A 236 15.17 -21.33 -2.06
CA VAL A 236 14.84 -19.90 -2.09
C VAL A 236 13.55 -19.63 -2.86
N VAL A 237 12.68 -18.80 -2.30
CA VAL A 237 11.38 -18.45 -2.87
C VAL A 237 11.37 -17.01 -3.41
N GLY A 238 10.93 -16.83 -4.66
CA GLY A 238 10.64 -15.53 -5.25
C GLY A 238 9.17 -15.17 -5.02
N THR A 239 8.87 -14.04 -4.39
CA THR A 239 7.48 -13.62 -4.12
C THR A 239 7.38 -12.11 -3.88
N SER A 240 6.21 -11.51 -4.12
CA SER A 240 5.95 -10.10 -3.75
C SER A 240 5.89 -9.86 -2.23
N THR A 241 5.79 -10.94 -1.43
CA THR A 241 5.64 -10.91 0.04
C THR A 241 6.76 -11.68 0.77
N PRO A 242 8.04 -11.37 0.53
CA PRO A 242 9.16 -12.20 1.00
C PRO A 242 9.20 -12.33 2.52
N HIS A 243 8.89 -11.25 3.25
CA HIS A 243 8.82 -11.28 4.71
C HIS A 243 7.75 -12.23 5.24
N TRP A 244 6.58 -12.27 4.59
CA TRP A 244 5.48 -13.15 4.99
C TRP A 244 5.83 -14.61 4.77
N VAL A 245 6.34 -14.94 3.57
CA VAL A 245 6.75 -16.31 3.24
C VAL A 245 7.88 -16.78 4.15
N TYR A 246 8.88 -15.94 4.42
CA TYR A 246 9.96 -16.27 5.35
C TYR A 246 9.44 -16.58 6.75
N LEU A 247 8.57 -15.73 7.31
CA LEU A 247 8.02 -15.93 8.66
C LEU A 247 7.19 -17.22 8.78
N LYS A 248 6.51 -17.64 7.69
CA LYS A 248 5.62 -18.82 7.70
C LYS A 248 6.35 -20.13 7.41
N THR A 249 7.38 -20.08 6.58
CA THR A 249 8.03 -21.29 6.03
C THR A 249 9.46 -21.49 6.53
N GLY A 250 10.10 -20.45 7.05
CA GLY A 250 11.54 -20.40 7.30
C GLY A 250 12.40 -20.37 6.03
N LEU A 251 11.80 -20.40 4.83
CA LEU A 251 12.52 -20.43 3.56
C LEU A 251 13.05 -19.02 3.22
N PRO A 252 14.34 -18.88 2.88
CA PRO A 252 14.88 -17.63 2.36
C PRO A 252 14.02 -17.14 1.19
N SER A 253 13.56 -15.90 1.28
CA SER A 253 12.61 -15.34 0.32
C SER A 253 13.10 -14.01 -0.21
N VAL A 254 12.95 -13.79 -1.51
CA VAL A 254 13.37 -12.58 -2.20
C VAL A 254 12.25 -12.05 -3.08
N MET A 255 12.26 -10.75 -3.34
CA MET A 255 11.30 -10.15 -4.25
C MET A 255 11.76 -10.32 -5.71
N PRO A 256 10.87 -10.66 -6.66
CA PRO A 256 11.20 -10.71 -8.09
C PRO A 256 11.65 -9.33 -8.62
N PRO A 257 12.44 -9.27 -9.71
CA PRO A 257 12.83 -8.01 -10.34
C PRO A 257 11.61 -7.29 -10.93
N TYR A 258 11.59 -5.96 -10.87
CA TYR A 258 10.57 -5.13 -11.54
C TYR A 258 11.10 -4.76 -12.92
N GLU A 259 11.39 -5.78 -13.71
CA GLU A 259 11.99 -5.64 -15.03
C GLU A 259 10.92 -5.92 -16.09
N ALA A 260 10.73 -4.96 -17.00
CA ALA A 260 9.70 -5.03 -18.01
C ALA A 260 10.09 -5.93 -19.19
N ASP A 261 11.39 -6.08 -19.48
CA ASP A 261 11.87 -7.07 -20.44
C ASP A 261 11.85 -8.47 -19.80
N PRO A 262 10.99 -9.40 -20.27
CA PRO A 262 10.88 -10.74 -19.69
C PRO A 262 12.19 -11.53 -19.71
N ARG A 263 13.05 -11.33 -20.72
CA ARG A 263 14.33 -12.05 -20.85
C ARG A 263 15.34 -11.54 -19.84
N GLU A 264 15.39 -10.24 -19.64
CA GLU A 264 16.24 -9.63 -18.63
C GLU A 264 15.73 -9.97 -17.21
N ALA A 265 14.42 -9.92 -16.98
CA ALA A 265 13.79 -10.36 -15.74
C ALA A 265 14.19 -11.81 -15.40
N GLN A 266 14.09 -12.71 -16.38
CA GLN A 266 14.57 -14.09 -16.24
C GLN A 266 16.06 -14.12 -15.89
N ARG A 267 16.92 -13.45 -16.65
CA ARG A 267 18.37 -13.40 -16.39
C ARG A 267 18.70 -12.91 -14.98
N LEU A 268 17.96 -11.91 -14.48
CA LEU A 268 18.10 -11.40 -13.11
C LEU A 268 17.65 -12.42 -12.07
N MET A 269 16.52 -13.11 -12.29
CA MET A 269 16.09 -14.22 -11.44
C MET A 269 17.08 -15.38 -11.44
N GLU A 270 17.82 -15.61 -12.54
CA GLU A 270 18.87 -16.63 -12.58
C GLU A 270 20.12 -16.26 -11.77
N SER A 271 20.33 -14.98 -11.48
CA SER A 271 21.46 -14.48 -10.66
C SER A 271 21.32 -14.77 -9.16
N VAL A 272 20.16 -15.28 -8.74
CA VAL A 272 19.88 -15.75 -7.39
C VAL A 272 19.49 -17.24 -7.45
N PRO A 273 19.74 -18.03 -6.38
CA PRO A 273 19.44 -19.45 -6.35
C PRO A 273 17.93 -19.73 -6.15
N LEU A 274 17.08 -19.01 -6.88
CA LEU A 274 15.63 -19.17 -6.85
C LEU A 274 15.24 -20.60 -7.23
N THR A 275 14.45 -21.22 -6.36
CA THR A 275 13.92 -22.57 -6.54
C THR A 275 12.43 -22.55 -6.81
N TYR A 276 11.69 -21.71 -6.08
CA TYR A 276 10.26 -21.48 -6.29
C TYR A 276 9.98 -20.03 -6.63
N LEU A 277 8.89 -19.79 -7.34
CA LEU A 277 8.38 -18.48 -7.69
C LEU A 277 6.87 -18.46 -7.48
N ILE A 278 6.39 -17.57 -6.62
CA ILE A 278 4.97 -17.37 -6.35
C ILE A 278 4.49 -16.19 -7.19
N VAL A 279 3.50 -16.45 -8.05
CA VAL A 279 2.72 -15.44 -8.74
C VAL A 279 1.39 -15.29 -8.01
N ASP A 280 1.26 -14.20 -7.25
CA ASP A 280 0.06 -13.88 -6.49
C ASP A 280 -0.87 -12.87 -7.22
N SER A 281 -2.05 -12.65 -6.64
CA SER A 281 -3.05 -11.67 -7.10
C SER A 281 -3.38 -10.64 -6.02
N LEU A 282 -2.41 -10.29 -5.17
CA LEU A 282 -2.63 -9.37 -4.07
C LEU A 282 -2.85 -7.95 -4.60
N GLU A 283 -3.94 -7.31 -4.17
CA GLU A 283 -4.37 -5.99 -4.65
C GLU A 283 -3.37 -4.86 -4.33
N PHE A 284 -2.50 -5.07 -3.34
CA PHE A 284 -1.60 -4.03 -2.85
C PHE A 284 -0.50 -3.69 -3.87
N ILE A 285 0.01 -4.67 -4.63
CA ILE A 285 1.13 -4.50 -5.56
C ILE A 285 0.97 -5.46 -6.77
N ASP A 286 0.82 -4.91 -7.98
CA ASP A 286 0.64 -5.65 -9.25
C ASP A 286 1.94 -6.28 -9.81
N VAL A 287 2.87 -6.69 -8.95
CA VAL A 287 4.22 -7.14 -9.39
C VAL A 287 4.20 -8.54 -9.97
N GLY A 288 3.44 -9.45 -9.36
CA GLY A 288 3.31 -10.83 -9.83
C GLY A 288 2.80 -10.83 -11.27
N ARG A 289 1.68 -10.16 -11.51
CA ARG A 289 1.05 -10.10 -12.83
C ARG A 289 1.85 -9.29 -13.85
N ARG A 290 2.43 -8.14 -13.46
CA ARG A 290 3.10 -7.25 -14.41
C ARG A 290 4.49 -7.70 -14.83
N TYR A 291 5.29 -8.21 -13.88
CA TYR A 291 6.70 -8.50 -14.12
C TYR A 291 7.01 -9.99 -14.03
N THR A 292 6.33 -10.73 -13.15
CA THR A 292 6.66 -12.13 -12.90
C THR A 292 6.03 -13.07 -13.94
N ILE A 293 4.76 -12.88 -14.28
CA ILE A 293 4.07 -13.69 -15.30
C ILE A 293 4.80 -13.63 -16.66
N PRO A 294 5.09 -12.45 -17.24
CA PRO A 294 5.75 -12.40 -18.54
C PRO A 294 7.11 -13.11 -18.55
N ALA A 295 7.89 -13.00 -17.47
CA ALA A 295 9.19 -13.66 -17.36
C ALA A 295 9.08 -15.19 -17.34
N VAL A 296 8.06 -15.72 -16.66
CA VAL A 296 7.77 -17.16 -16.63
C VAL A 296 7.30 -17.66 -18.00
N GLU A 297 6.37 -16.94 -18.63
CA GLU A 297 5.82 -17.28 -19.96
C GLU A 297 6.89 -17.23 -21.07
N ALA A 298 7.86 -16.31 -20.96
CA ALA A 298 8.96 -16.21 -21.89
C ALA A 298 10.02 -17.32 -21.75
N ALA A 299 9.98 -18.10 -20.65
CA ALA A 299 10.95 -19.15 -20.33
C ALA A 299 10.28 -20.44 -19.81
N PRO A 300 9.37 -21.07 -20.60
CA PRO A 300 8.61 -22.24 -20.16
C PRO A 300 9.47 -23.50 -19.97
N ASP A 301 10.66 -23.54 -20.56
CA ASP A 301 11.66 -24.58 -20.32
C ASP A 301 12.31 -24.47 -18.93
N ARG A 302 12.21 -23.30 -18.27
CA ARG A 302 12.83 -22.99 -16.97
C ARG A 302 11.89 -23.11 -15.80
N TRP A 303 10.59 -23.01 -16.03
CA TRP A 303 9.60 -22.97 -14.96
C TRP A 303 8.54 -24.04 -15.18
N GLU A 304 8.26 -24.79 -14.13
CA GLU A 304 7.22 -25.79 -14.09
C GLU A 304 6.15 -25.37 -13.10
N LEU A 305 4.90 -25.27 -13.56
CA LEU A 305 3.78 -25.02 -12.66
C LEU A 305 3.58 -26.25 -11.77
N VAL A 306 3.80 -26.10 -10.46
CA VAL A 306 3.72 -27.19 -9.47
C VAL A 306 2.53 -27.05 -8.53
N TYR A 307 1.95 -25.86 -8.45
CA TYR A 307 0.71 -25.61 -7.71
C TYR A 307 -0.06 -24.46 -8.35
N HIS A 308 -1.37 -24.60 -8.39
CA HIS A 308 -2.30 -23.57 -8.83
C HIS A 308 -3.54 -23.62 -7.93
N ASP A 309 -3.90 -22.48 -7.37
CA ASP A 309 -5.17 -22.35 -6.65
C ASP A 309 -6.34 -22.44 -7.64
N PRO A 310 -7.36 -23.31 -7.43
CA PRO A 310 -8.48 -23.48 -8.35
C PRO A 310 -9.27 -22.21 -8.65
N ASP A 311 -9.27 -21.24 -7.73
CA ASP A 311 -9.97 -19.97 -7.89
C ASP A 311 -9.07 -18.89 -8.55
N GLY A 312 -7.87 -19.28 -9.01
CA GLY A 312 -7.04 -18.56 -9.98
C GLY A 312 -5.64 -18.17 -9.51
N ALA A 313 -5.45 -17.81 -8.24
CA ALA A 313 -4.15 -17.40 -7.71
C ALA A 313 -4.06 -17.64 -6.18
N PRO A 314 -2.89 -18.01 -5.65
CA PRO A 314 -1.58 -17.94 -6.30
C PRO A 314 -1.27 -19.13 -7.23
N SER A 315 -0.35 -18.91 -8.16
CA SER A 315 0.33 -19.97 -8.92
C SER A 315 1.77 -20.08 -8.47
N ILE A 316 2.27 -21.30 -8.28
CA ILE A 316 3.64 -21.54 -7.84
C ILE A 316 4.37 -22.32 -8.90
N TYR A 317 5.49 -21.76 -9.33
CA TYR A 317 6.39 -22.36 -10.30
C TYR A 317 7.64 -22.85 -9.60
N ARG A 318 8.10 -24.04 -9.99
CA ARG A 318 9.40 -24.57 -9.60
C ARG A 318 10.38 -24.39 -10.74
N ARG A 319 11.59 -23.94 -10.42
CA ARG A 319 12.66 -23.84 -11.40
C ARG A 319 13.11 -25.24 -11.83
N ARG A 320 13.08 -25.51 -13.13
CA ARG A 320 13.68 -26.72 -13.71
C ARG A 320 15.19 -26.56 -13.62
N LEU A 321 15.84 -27.50 -12.94
CA LEU A 321 17.28 -27.62 -13.04
C LEU A 321 17.59 -27.88 -14.50
N ARG A 322 18.37 -26.98 -15.12
CA ARG A 322 18.89 -27.23 -16.47
C ARG A 322 19.59 -28.57 -16.37
N ALA A 323 19.15 -29.57 -17.14
CA ALA A 323 19.96 -30.76 -17.34
C ALA A 323 21.27 -30.24 -17.91
N GLY A 324 22.30 -30.14 -17.07
CA GLY A 324 23.63 -29.87 -17.57
C GLY A 324 23.95 -30.92 -18.62
N PRO A 325 24.79 -30.63 -19.63
CA PRO A 325 25.40 -31.72 -20.37
C PRO A 325 25.97 -32.69 -19.33
N ALA A 326 25.61 -33.97 -19.45
CA ALA A 326 26.02 -34.98 -18.48
C ALA A 326 27.52 -34.84 -18.23
N PRO A 327 27.98 -34.81 -16.96
CA PRO A 327 29.40 -34.76 -16.66
C PRO A 327 30.04 -36.06 -17.15
N GLY A 328 30.49 -36.10 -18.41
CA GLY A 328 30.89 -37.35 -19.03
C GLY A 328 31.41 -37.29 -20.47
N THR A 329 31.12 -36.26 -21.27
CA THR A 329 31.80 -36.11 -22.58
C THR A 329 32.98 -35.18 -22.45
N ASN A 330 34.06 -35.65 -21.81
CA ASN A 330 35.39 -35.14 -22.11
C ASN A 330 35.62 -35.39 -23.61
N PRO A 331 35.80 -34.35 -24.46
CA PRO A 331 36.40 -34.57 -25.75
C PRO A 331 37.79 -35.13 -25.46
N SER A 332 37.96 -36.41 -25.76
CA SER A 332 39.24 -37.09 -25.76
C SER A 332 40.26 -36.18 -26.43
N ALA A 333 41.24 -35.74 -25.64
CA ALA A 333 42.47 -35.17 -26.16
C ALA A 333 43.05 -36.19 -27.13
N SER A 334 42.88 -35.94 -28.43
CA SER A 334 43.70 -36.58 -29.46
C SER A 334 45.12 -36.05 -29.24
N LEU A 335 45.86 -36.78 -28.41
CA LEU A 335 47.30 -36.79 -28.38
C LEU A 335 47.80 -37.01 -29.81
N GLY A 336 48.24 -35.93 -30.44
CA GLY A 336 49.07 -36.01 -31.63
C GLY A 336 50.40 -36.65 -31.25
N SER A 337 50.60 -37.90 -31.65
CA SER A 337 51.92 -38.49 -31.78
C SER A 337 52.42 -38.28 -33.21
N LYS A 338 53.53 -37.54 -33.31
CA LYS A 338 54.58 -37.50 -34.34
C LYS A 338 54.26 -37.92 -35.77
#